data_AF-A0A800FGY7-F1
#
_entry.id   AF-A0A800FGY7-F1
#
_cell.length_a   1.000
_cell.length_b   1.000
_cell.length_c   1.000
_cell.angle_alpha   90.00
_cell.angle_beta   90.00
_cell.angle_gamma   90.00
#
_symmetry.space_group_name_H-M   'P 1'
#
loop_
_entity.id
_entity.type
_entity.pdbx_description
1 polymer ?
#
loop_
_entity_poly.entity_id
_entity_poly.type
_entity_poly.pdbx_seq_one_letter_code
_entity_poly.pdbx_strand_id
1 'polypeptide(L)' 'KIRTGTGQRIFKMAPIHHHYELKGWPESRIVIRFWIIGILLALFSLTTFKIR' A
#
# COMPACT_ATOMS: atom_id res chain seq x y z
N LYS A 1 -12.09 13.04 -13.61
CA LYS A 1 -12.39 12.51 -12.25
C LYS A 1 -13.53 11.51 -12.39
N ILE A 2 -13.22 10.28 -12.81
CA ILE A 2 -14.24 9.27 -13.12
C ILE A 2 -14.81 8.76 -11.79
N ARG A 3 -15.94 9.33 -11.35
CA ARG A 3 -16.77 8.74 -10.30
C ARG A 3 -17.82 7.90 -11.01
N THR A 4 -17.49 6.65 -11.31
CA THR A 4 -18.49 5.68 -11.78
C THR A 4 -19.53 5.56 -10.67
N GLY A 5 -20.79 5.88 -10.99
CA GLY A 5 -21.87 5.88 -10.02
C GLY A 5 -22.08 4.48 -9.44
N THR A 6 -21.62 4.28 -8.21
CA THR A 6 -22.27 3.57 -7.10
C THR A 6 -21.41 3.85 -5.87
N GLY A 7 -22.00 4.20 -4.73
CA GLY A 7 -21.29 4.54 -3.49
C GLY A 7 -20.60 3.36 -2.80
N GLN A 8 -20.15 2.35 -3.55
CA GLN A 8 -19.53 1.14 -3.04
C GLN A 8 -18.07 1.43 -2.68
N ARG A 9 -17.76 1.34 -1.38
CA ARG A 9 -16.39 1.49 -0.88
C ARG A 9 -15.64 0.17 -1.07
N ILE A 10 -14.64 0.14 -1.97
CA ILE A 10 -13.76 -1.02 -2.15
C ILE A 10 -12.88 -1.23 -0.90
N PHE A 11 -12.38 -0.13 -0.32
CA PHE A 11 -11.63 -0.14 0.93
C PHE A 11 -12.50 0.41 2.06
N LYS A 12 -12.42 -0.21 3.25
CA LYS A 12 -13.00 0.33 4.50
C LYS A 12 -12.71 1.82 4.69
N MET A 13 -11.47 2.22 4.45
CA MET A 13 -10.99 3.59 4.35
C MET A 13 -9.77 3.62 3.44
N ALA A 14 -9.63 4.67 2.65
CA ALA A 14 -8.41 4.95 1.90
C ALA A 14 -7.73 6.15 2.57
N PRO A 15 -6.39 6.20 2.71
CA PRO A 15 -5.36 5.28 2.19
C PRO A 15 -5.34 3.84 2.75
N ILE A 16 -4.59 2.95 2.08
CA ILE A 16 -4.51 1.51 2.39
C ILE A 16 -4.02 1.22 3.82
N HIS A 17 -3.15 2.04 4.43
CA HIS A 17 -2.71 1.78 5.81
C HIS A 17 -3.87 1.88 6.81
N HIS A 18 -4.78 2.85 6.65
CA HIS A 18 -5.99 2.96 7.47
C HIS A 18 -6.98 1.83 7.21
N HIS A 19 -6.97 1.23 6.02
CA HIS A 19 -7.75 0.01 5.78
C HIS A 19 -7.33 -1.13 6.73
N TYR A 20 -6.02 -1.28 6.97
CA TYR A 20 -5.49 -2.29 7.90
C TYR A 20 -5.69 -1.92 9.37
N GLU A 21 -5.63 -0.63 9.69
CA GLU A 21 -5.96 -0.13 11.03
C GLU A 21 -7.43 -0.44 11.40
N LEU A 22 -8.38 -0.17 10.49
CA LEU A 22 -9.80 -0.56 10.62
C LEU A 22 -10.05 -2.08 10.53
N LYS A 23 -9.01 -2.86 10.23
CA LYS A 23 -9.01 -4.33 10.33
C LYS A 23 -8.53 -4.81 11.71
N GLY A 24 -8.15 -3.90 12.61
CA GLY A 24 -7.67 -4.18 13.96
C GLY A 24 -6.17 -4.48 14.04
N TRP A 25 -5.39 -4.07 13.05
CA TRP A 25 -3.93 -4.24 13.11
C TRP A 25 -3.28 -3.08 13.85
N PRO A 26 -2.29 -3.35 14.73
CA PRO A 26 -1.53 -2.29 15.37
C PRO A 26 -0.71 -1.53 14.33
N GLU A 27 -0.65 -0.21 14.47
CA GLU A 27 0.00 0.72 13.53
C GLU A 27 1.47 0.32 13.26
N SER A 28 2.22 -0.02 14.31
CA SER A 28 3.62 -0.46 14.20
C SER A 28 3.80 -1.65 13.26
N ARG A 29 2.88 -2.63 13.32
CA ARG A 29 2.90 -3.82 12.44
C ARG A 29 2.63 -3.45 10.99
N ILE A 30 1.75 -2.48 10.75
CA ILE A 30 1.44 -2.00 9.40
C ILE A 30 2.68 -1.31 8.83
N VAL A 31 3.25 -0.35 9.57
CA VAL A 31 4.43 0.42 9.14
C VAL A 31 5.60 -0.50 8.77
N ILE A 32 5.94 -1.47 9.63
CA ILE A 32 7.04 -2.42 9.36
C ILE A 32 6.80 -3.23 8.07
N ARG A 33 5.56 -3.68 7.83
CA ARG A 33 5.23 -4.43 6.60
C ARG A 33 5.34 -3.57 5.35
N PHE A 34 4.92 -2.30 5.42
CA PHE A 34 5.08 -1.36 4.33
C PHE A 34 6.56 -1.07 4.04
N TRP A 35 7.41 -0.99 5.06
CA TRP A 35 8.85 -0.85 4.88
C TRP A 35 9.49 -2.05 4.18
N ILE A 36 9.11 -3.28 4.56
CA ILE A 36 9.60 -4.49 3.89
C ILE A 36 9.26 -4.46 2.39
N ILE A 37 8.01 -4.14 2.05
CA ILE A 37 7.57 -4.01 0.65
C ILE A 37 8.34 -2.89 -0.06
N GLY A 38 8.53 -1.74 0.59
CA GLY A 38 9.28 -0.61 0.05
C GLY A 38 10.74 -0.96 -0.27
N ILE A 39 11.42 -1.66 0.62
CA ILE A 39 12.81 -2.11 0.41
C ILE A 39 12.88 -3.14 -0.72
N LEU A 40 11.94 -4.08 -0.80
CA LEU A 40 11.87 -5.05 -1.89
C LEU A 40 11.68 -4.38 -3.25
N LEU A 41 10.77 -3.40 -3.33
CA LEU A 41 10.55 -2.63 -4.56
C LEU A 41 11.74 -1.73 -4.90
N ALA A 42 12.41 -1.16 -3.90
CA ALA A 42 13.63 -0.37 -4.11
C ALA A 42 14.76 -1.26 -4.67
N LEU A 43 14.98 -2.44 -4.10
CA LEU A 43 15.97 -3.39 -4.62
C LEU A 43 15.60 -3.86 -6.04
N PHE A 44 14.32 -4.19 -6.28
CA PHE A 44 13.83 -4.54 -7.61
C PHE A 44 14.11 -3.41 -8.62
N SER A 45 13.80 -2.17 -8.26
CA SER A 45 14.11 -1.00 -9.07
C SER A 45 15.60 -0.90 -9.38
N LEU A 46 16.48 -1.06 -8.39
CA LEU A 46 17.94 -1.05 -8.59
C LEU A 46 18.42 -2.17 -9.52
N THR A 47 17.84 -3.37 -9.43
CA THR A 47 18.19 -4.48 -10.34
C THR A 47 17.75 -4.20 -11.78
N THR A 48 16.57 -3.60 -11.98
CA THR A 48 16.09 -3.18 -13.31
C THR A 48 16.84 -1.95 -13.83
N PHE A 49 17.43 -1.12 -12.95
CA PHE A 49 18.04 0.16 -13.31
C PHE A 49 19.36 0.04 -14.11
N LYS A 50 19.84 -1.16 -14.41
CA LYS A 50 20.94 -1.40 -15.36
C LYS A 50 20.42 -2.06 -16.64
N ILE A 51 19.73 -1.27 -17.46
CA ILE A 51 19.42 -1.61 -18.85
C ILE A 51 20.09 -0.54 -19.73
N ARG A 52 21.42 -0.53 -19.70
CA ARG A 52 22.32 -0.08 -20.77
C ARG A 52 23.70 -0.67 -20.52
#